data_AF-A0A7W1XWH3-F1
#
_entry.id   AF-A0A7W1XWH3-F1
#
_cell.length_a   1.000
_cell.length_b   1.000
_cell.length_c   1.000
_cell.angle_alpha   90.00
_cell.angle_beta   90.00
_cell.angle_gamma   90.00
#
_symmetry.space_group_name_H-M   'P 1'
#
loop_
_entity.id
_entity.type
_entity.pdbx_description
1 polymer ?
#
loop_
_entity_poly.entity_id
_entity_poly.type
_entity_poly.pdbx_seq_one_letter_code
_entity_poly.pdbx_strand_id
1 'polypeptide(L)'
;VVAILLDALPPFDGQTLPQTADLNEGRLLIGCLPITVGANAPCETDLLIEWCNDINGTGTVNLYNNAVINFNSIQSYARNDGSVYVVPEEIFQRGDCNSDDKVDLADSATILANQFNGFAILCPDACDTNDDGLLNMADSVYLLNWLFKFGPIPTAPGPFNDGVDPTDDGLPSCDSDDTGC
;
A
#
# COMPACT_ATOMS: atom_id res chain seq x y z
N VAL A 1 19.85 -1.52 -1.15
CA VAL A 1 20.94 -2.03 -2.03
C VAL A 1 20.80 -3.53 -2.11
N VAL A 2 20.56 -4.08 -3.31
CA VAL A 2 20.44 -5.53 -3.51
C VAL A 2 21.60 -5.95 -4.39
N ALA A 3 22.31 -7.00 -3.98
CA ALA A 3 23.34 -7.64 -4.77
C ALA A 3 23.01 -9.13 -4.85
N ILE A 4 22.93 -9.65 -6.07
CA ILE A 4 22.72 -11.07 -6.31
C ILE A 4 24.03 -11.63 -6.83
N LEU A 5 24.63 -12.56 -6.09
CA LEU A 5 25.80 -13.32 -6.53
C LEU A 5 25.35 -14.71 -6.93
N LEU A 6 25.49 -15.04 -8.21
CA LEU A 6 25.24 -16.39 -8.74
C LEU A 6 26.57 -16.94 -9.25
N ASP A 7 26.96 -18.11 -8.77
CA ASP A 7 28.09 -18.87 -9.29
C ASP A 7 27.56 -20.00 -10.19
N ALA A 8 28.16 -20.15 -11.36
CA ALA A 8 27.75 -21.09 -12.39
C ALA A 8 28.94 -21.87 -12.96
N LEU A 9 29.96 -22.14 -12.13
CA LEU A 9 31.11 -22.95 -12.54
C LEU A 9 30.94 -24.44 -12.18
N PRO A 10 31.21 -25.37 -13.13
CA PRO A 10 31.29 -26.80 -12.81
C PRO A 10 32.41 -27.12 -11.81
N PRO A 11 32.35 -28.26 -11.09
CA PRO A 11 31.31 -29.28 -11.16
C PRO A 11 30.05 -28.91 -10.37
N PHE A 12 28.88 -29.14 -10.98
CA PHE A 12 27.59 -28.95 -10.32
C PHE A 12 27.21 -30.24 -9.60
N ASP A 13 27.01 -30.19 -8.28
CA ASP A 13 26.46 -31.29 -7.48
C ASP A 13 24.94 -31.46 -7.72
N GLY A 14 24.54 -31.50 -9.00
CA GLY A 14 23.14 -31.52 -9.44
C GLY A 14 22.38 -30.20 -9.28
N GLN A 15 23.01 -29.16 -8.72
CA GLN A 15 22.41 -27.83 -8.61
C GLN A 15 22.62 -27.08 -9.93
N THR A 16 21.58 -27.04 -10.76
CA THR A 16 21.58 -26.29 -12.03
C THR A 16 20.36 -25.38 -12.07
N LEU A 17 20.53 -24.21 -12.68
CA LEU A 17 19.39 -23.41 -13.10
C LEU A 17 18.83 -24.00 -14.42
N PRO A 18 17.51 -24.10 -14.56
CA PRO A 18 16.91 -24.60 -15.80
C PRO A 18 17.24 -23.68 -16.98
N GLN A 19 17.36 -24.26 -18.17
CA GLN A 19 17.62 -23.49 -19.38
C GLN A 19 16.42 -22.57 -19.68
N THR A 20 16.70 -21.31 -20.00
CA THR A 20 15.65 -20.32 -20.32
C THR A 20 14.84 -20.63 -21.57
N ALA A 21 15.35 -21.51 -22.45
CA ALA A 21 14.66 -21.97 -23.65
C ALA A 21 13.40 -22.80 -23.35
N ASP A 22 13.30 -23.38 -22.15
CA ASP A 22 12.14 -24.17 -21.72
C ASP A 22 11.11 -23.33 -20.92
N LEU A 23 11.30 -22.01 -20.86
CA LEU A 23 10.42 -21.10 -20.13
C LEU A 23 9.51 -20.37 -21.10
N ASN A 24 8.20 -20.37 -20.83
CA ASN A 24 7.17 -19.74 -21.67
C ASN A 24 7.44 -18.24 -21.97
N GLU A 25 8.19 -17.56 -21.10
CA GLU A 25 8.53 -16.14 -21.23
C GLU A 25 9.99 -15.88 -21.64
N GLY A 26 10.80 -16.93 -21.84
CA GLY A 26 12.24 -16.78 -22.14
C GLY A 26 13.08 -16.16 -21.02
N ARG A 27 12.54 -16.04 -19.80
CA ARG A 27 13.19 -15.43 -18.61
C ARG A 27 13.04 -16.36 -17.41
N LEU A 28 14.11 -16.51 -16.62
CA LEU A 28 14.09 -17.29 -15.38
C LEU A 28 13.92 -16.36 -14.18
N LEU A 29 12.84 -16.56 -13.42
CA LEU A 29 12.66 -15.90 -12.13
C LEU A 29 13.67 -16.50 -11.12
N ILE A 30 14.62 -15.67 -10.69
CA ILE A 30 15.66 -16.07 -9.72
C ILE A 30 15.31 -15.67 -8.28
N GLY A 31 14.34 -14.77 -8.09
CA GLY A 31 13.89 -14.33 -6.77
C GLY A 31 12.97 -13.11 -6.85
N CYS A 32 12.36 -12.78 -5.71
CA CYS A 32 11.54 -11.59 -5.52
C CYS A 32 12.14 -10.70 -4.43
N LEU A 33 11.96 -9.39 -4.56
CA LEU A 33 12.35 -8.42 -3.55
C LEU A 33 11.09 -7.84 -2.90
N PRO A 34 10.89 -8.00 -1.59
CA PRO A 34 9.87 -7.24 -0.89
C PRO A 34 10.26 -5.76 -0.90
N ILE A 35 9.32 -4.90 -1.27
CA ILE A 35 9.48 -3.45 -1.29
C ILE A 35 8.45 -2.88 -0.32
N THR A 36 8.87 -1.91 0.47
CA THR A 36 7.98 -1.12 1.32
C THR A 36 8.05 0.32 0.84
N VAL A 37 6.89 0.88 0.49
CA VAL A 37 6.75 2.29 0.16
C VAL A 37 6.54 3.04 1.47
N GLY A 38 7.24 4.15 1.66
CA GLY A 38 7.05 4.98 2.86
C GLY A 38 5.80 5.83 2.74
N ALA A 39 5.13 6.11 3.86
CA ALA A 39 3.92 6.94 3.99
C ALA A 39 4.13 8.45 3.69
N ASN A 40 5.12 8.79 2.88
CA ASN A 40 5.33 10.13 2.34
C ASN A 40 5.72 10.04 0.86
N ALA A 41 5.53 8.87 0.24
CA ALA A 41 5.85 8.68 -1.17
C ALA A 41 4.84 9.48 -2.01
N PRO A 42 5.27 10.11 -3.10
CA PRO A 42 4.33 10.83 -3.96
C PRO A 42 3.33 9.85 -4.61
N CYS A 43 2.03 10.08 -4.41
CA CYS A 43 0.97 9.33 -5.11
C CYS A 43 1.04 9.52 -6.62
N GLU A 44 0.49 8.55 -7.36
CA GLU A 44 0.35 8.56 -8.81
C GLU A 44 1.70 8.78 -9.52
N THR A 45 2.78 8.26 -8.91
CA THR A 45 4.12 8.32 -9.48
C THR A 45 4.81 6.97 -9.52
N ASP A 46 5.64 6.79 -10.53
CA ASP A 46 6.58 5.68 -10.62
C ASP A 46 7.80 5.94 -9.74
N LEU A 47 8.00 5.10 -8.73
CA LEU A 47 9.26 4.98 -8.01
C LEU A 47 10.18 4.05 -8.79
N LEU A 48 11.19 4.63 -9.45
CA LEU A 48 12.14 3.88 -10.27
C LEU A 48 13.08 3.02 -9.42
N ILE A 49 13.30 1.80 -9.91
CA ILE A 49 14.26 0.83 -9.37
C ILE A 49 15.28 0.54 -10.47
N GLU A 50 16.40 1.24 -10.38
CA GLU A 50 17.43 1.23 -11.44
C GLU A 50 18.63 0.35 -11.10
N TRP A 51 19.14 -0.35 -12.10
CA TRP A 51 20.41 -1.05 -12.01
C TRP A 51 21.59 -0.11 -12.23
N CYS A 52 22.09 0.48 -11.16
CA CYS A 52 23.25 1.38 -11.20
C CYS A 52 24.56 0.66 -10.78
N ASN A 53 25.67 1.08 -11.39
CA ASN A 53 27.00 0.84 -10.84
C ASN A 53 27.28 1.88 -9.77
N ASP A 54 28.24 1.61 -8.89
CA ASP A 54 28.71 2.52 -7.85
C ASP A 54 27.57 3.07 -7.00
N ILE A 55 26.72 2.16 -6.50
CA ILE A 55 25.65 2.52 -5.55
C ILE A 55 26.28 3.29 -4.38
N ASN A 56 25.73 4.48 -4.12
CA ASN A 56 26.14 5.39 -3.05
C ASN A 56 25.94 4.73 -1.67
N GLY A 57 26.92 3.93 -1.24
CA GLY A 57 27.02 3.35 0.08
C GLY A 57 28.10 4.03 0.94
N THR A 58 28.21 3.61 2.19
CA THR A 58 29.20 4.12 3.17
C THR A 58 30.65 3.69 2.90
N GLY A 59 30.92 3.08 1.74
CA GLY A 59 32.21 2.50 1.38
C GLY A 59 32.92 3.30 0.28
N THR A 60 34.25 3.18 0.22
CA THR A 60 35.10 3.79 -0.81
C THR A 60 35.41 2.84 -1.97
N VAL A 61 34.73 1.70 -2.04
CA VAL A 61 34.99 0.66 -3.04
C VAL A 61 33.93 0.76 -4.14
N ASN A 62 34.39 0.90 -5.38
CA ASN A 62 33.53 0.89 -6.54
C ASN A 62 32.88 -0.48 -6.72
N LEU A 63 31.57 -0.50 -6.96
CA LEU A 63 30.76 -1.71 -7.10
C LEU A 63 30.17 -1.76 -8.50
N TYR A 64 30.41 -2.85 -9.21
CA TYR A 64 29.92 -3.01 -10.58
C TYR A 64 28.97 -4.19 -10.68
N ASN A 65 27.88 -4.00 -11.43
CA ASN A 65 27.06 -5.12 -11.88
C ASN A 65 27.91 -5.95 -12.84
N ASN A 66 28.07 -7.24 -12.55
CA ASN A 66 28.93 -8.13 -13.30
C ASN A 66 28.23 -9.47 -13.52
N ALA A 67 28.31 -9.98 -14.74
CA ALA A 67 27.91 -11.35 -15.07
C ALA A 67 29.16 -12.16 -15.41
N VAL A 68 29.26 -13.39 -14.88
CA VAL A 68 30.37 -14.29 -15.21
C VAL A 68 29.89 -15.33 -16.22
N ILE A 69 30.47 -15.31 -17.43
CA ILE A 69 30.15 -16.26 -18.50
C ILE A 69 31.47 -16.80 -19.06
N ASN A 70 31.62 -18.14 -19.11
CA ASN A 70 32.83 -18.80 -19.59
C ASN A 70 34.12 -18.27 -18.92
N PHE A 71 34.09 -18.11 -17.60
CA PHE A 71 35.19 -17.54 -16.79
C PHE A 71 35.56 -16.08 -17.09
N ASN A 72 34.77 -15.37 -17.89
CA ASN A 72 34.97 -13.96 -18.17
C ASN A 72 33.97 -13.12 -17.38
N SER A 73 34.46 -12.04 -16.77
CA SER A 73 33.62 -10.97 -16.23
C SER A 73 33.11 -10.10 -17.37
N ILE A 74 31.80 -10.00 -17.51
CA ILE A 74 31.12 -9.26 -18.57
C ILE A 74 30.27 -8.20 -17.90
N GLN A 75 30.44 -6.94 -18.34
CA GLN A 75 29.64 -5.79 -17.91
C GLN A 75 28.76 -5.21 -19.03
N SER A 76 28.96 -5.68 -20.27
CA SER A 76 28.19 -5.24 -21.44
C SER A 76 27.00 -6.16 -21.65
N TYR A 77 25.90 -5.88 -20.97
CA TYR A 77 24.63 -6.58 -21.13
C TYR A 77 23.45 -5.62 -20.89
N ALA A 78 22.29 -5.98 -21.43
CA ALA A 78 21.07 -5.22 -21.21
C ALA A 78 20.64 -5.33 -19.74
N ARG A 79 20.39 -4.18 -19.11
CA ARG A 79 19.75 -4.06 -17.81
C ARG A 79 18.38 -3.46 -18.06
N ASN A 80 17.35 -4.09 -17.52
CA ASN A 80 16.00 -3.58 -17.59
C ASN A 80 15.65 -3.13 -16.17
N ASP A 81 15.45 -1.83 -16.02
CA ASP A 81 15.03 -1.24 -14.76
C ASP A 81 13.57 -1.59 -14.48
N GLY A 82 13.16 -1.45 -13.22
CA GLY A 82 11.78 -1.62 -12.78
C GLY A 82 11.19 -0.31 -12.29
N SER A 83 9.87 -0.31 -12.08
CA SER A 83 9.20 0.74 -11.31
C SER A 83 8.17 0.12 -10.36
N VAL A 84 7.87 0.85 -9.31
CA VAL A 84 6.70 0.63 -8.46
C VAL A 84 5.79 1.84 -8.63
N TYR A 85 4.58 1.60 -9.12
CA TYR A 85 3.56 2.64 -9.21
C TYR A 85 2.87 2.78 -7.85
N VAL A 86 2.94 3.98 -7.26
CA VAL A 86 2.30 4.28 -5.98
C VAL A 86 0.88 4.75 -6.25
N VAL A 87 -0.10 4.00 -5.75
CA VAL A 87 -1.51 4.40 -5.77
C VAL A 87 -1.89 4.95 -4.38
N PRO A 88 -2.73 5.99 -4.30
CA PRO A 88 -3.36 6.36 -3.04
C PRO A 88 -4.19 5.20 -2.53
N GLU A 89 -4.13 4.98 -1.22
CA GLU A 89 -5.04 4.06 -0.54
C GLU A 89 -5.86 4.89 0.44
N GLU A 90 -7.18 4.75 0.34
CA GLU A 90 -8.11 5.45 1.19
C GLU A 90 -8.05 4.88 2.60
N ILE A 91 -7.72 5.72 3.58
CA ILE A 91 -7.69 5.36 4.99
C ILE A 91 -8.50 6.35 5.81
N PHE A 92 -9.20 5.84 6.81
CA PHE A 92 -10.03 6.63 7.73
C PHE A 92 -10.29 5.88 9.04
N GLN A 93 -10.78 6.60 10.04
CA GLN A 93 -11.30 6.03 11.29
C GLN A 93 -12.83 5.87 11.21
N ARG A 94 -13.34 4.63 11.22
CA ARG A 94 -14.79 4.40 11.09
C ARG A 94 -15.54 4.96 12.30
N GLY A 95 -16.43 5.91 12.04
CA GLY A 95 -17.17 6.67 13.05
C GLY A 95 -16.66 8.10 13.26
N ASP A 96 -15.50 8.48 12.71
CA ASP A 96 -14.97 9.86 12.77
C ASP A 96 -15.49 10.67 11.58
N CYS A 97 -16.76 11.06 11.68
CA CYS A 97 -17.46 11.74 10.60
C CYS A 97 -17.09 13.23 10.49
N ASN A 98 -16.54 13.82 11.55
CA ASN A 98 -16.12 15.22 11.55
C ASN A 98 -14.62 15.43 11.30
N SER A 99 -13.85 14.35 11.12
CA SER A 99 -12.41 14.35 10.85
C SER A 99 -11.63 15.11 11.93
N ASP A 100 -11.82 14.71 13.19
CA ASP A 100 -11.13 15.32 14.35
C ASP A 100 -10.22 14.36 15.16
N ASP A 101 -9.93 13.18 14.59
CA ASP A 101 -9.19 12.04 15.15
C ASP A 101 -9.86 11.42 16.38
N LYS A 102 -11.17 11.63 16.55
CA LYS A 102 -11.94 11.11 17.68
C LYS A 102 -13.31 10.69 17.25
N VAL A 103 -13.68 9.48 17.67
CA VAL A 103 -15.05 8.99 17.54
C VAL A 103 -15.82 9.28 18.84
N ASP A 104 -16.67 10.30 18.82
CA ASP A 104 -17.51 10.71 19.94
C ASP A 104 -18.93 11.18 19.53
N LEU A 105 -19.59 11.96 20.39
CA LEU A 105 -20.96 12.44 20.17
C LEU A 105 -21.04 13.44 19.00
N ALA A 106 -19.96 14.19 18.74
CA ALA A 106 -19.90 15.19 17.68
C ALA A 106 -20.09 14.55 16.30
N ASP A 107 -19.54 13.37 16.07
CA ASP A 107 -19.69 12.61 14.82
C ASP A 107 -21.14 12.27 14.52
N SER A 108 -21.85 11.76 15.52
CA SER A 108 -23.28 11.48 15.37
C SER A 108 -24.06 12.76 15.05
N ALA A 109 -23.66 13.92 15.58
CA ALA A 109 -24.28 15.19 15.23
C ALA A 109 -23.95 15.61 13.80
N THR A 110 -22.72 15.36 13.35
CA THR A 110 -22.25 15.63 11.98
C THR A 110 -22.99 14.79 10.95
N ILE A 111 -23.17 13.48 11.19
CA ILE A 111 -24.01 12.61 10.34
C ILE A 111 -25.40 13.19 10.18
N LEU A 112 -26.07 13.55 11.29
CA LEU A 112 -27.42 14.13 11.24
C LEU A 112 -27.44 15.50 10.56
N ALA A 113 -26.43 16.34 10.79
CA ALA A 113 -26.31 17.64 10.13
C ALA A 113 -26.11 17.51 8.62
N ASN A 114 -25.34 16.51 8.17
CA ASN A 114 -25.21 16.17 6.76
C ASN A 114 -26.58 15.76 6.17
N GLN A 115 -27.27 14.83 6.82
CA GLN A 115 -28.54 14.29 6.32
C GLN A 115 -29.70 15.30 6.28
N PHE A 116 -29.76 16.22 7.25
CA PHE A 116 -30.88 17.17 7.35
C PHE A 116 -30.56 18.58 6.84
N ASN A 117 -29.30 19.00 6.91
CA ASN A 117 -28.89 20.37 6.55
C ASN A 117 -27.88 20.41 5.40
N GLY A 118 -27.49 19.27 4.84
CA GLY A 118 -26.49 19.20 3.76
C GLY A 118 -25.10 19.67 4.20
N PHE A 119 -24.77 19.52 5.49
CA PHE A 119 -23.42 19.81 5.98
C PHE A 119 -22.40 18.97 5.21
N ALA A 120 -21.36 19.61 4.68
CA ALA A 120 -20.34 18.91 3.92
C ALA A 120 -19.53 17.99 4.84
N ILE A 121 -19.31 16.76 4.39
CA ILE A 121 -18.47 15.76 5.04
C ILE A 121 -17.29 15.46 4.12
N LEU A 122 -16.14 15.19 4.72
CA LEU A 122 -14.90 14.90 3.99
C LEU A 122 -14.77 13.41 3.64
N CYS A 123 -15.28 12.54 4.50
CA CYS A 123 -15.16 11.09 4.36
C CYS A 123 -16.52 10.40 4.59
N PRO A 124 -17.28 10.10 3.52
CA PRO A 124 -18.53 9.37 3.61
C PRO A 124 -18.39 8.01 4.30
N ASP A 125 -17.29 7.28 4.05
CA ASP A 125 -17.01 5.97 4.64
C ASP A 125 -16.79 6.04 6.16
N ALA A 126 -16.14 7.10 6.66
CA ALA A 126 -16.05 7.33 8.09
C ALA A 126 -17.42 7.61 8.72
N CYS A 127 -18.32 8.24 7.97
CA CYS A 127 -19.69 8.52 8.42
C CYS A 127 -20.62 7.30 8.30
N ASP A 128 -20.37 6.35 7.40
CA ASP A 128 -21.06 5.06 7.33
C ASP A 128 -20.56 4.13 8.45
N THR A 129 -21.07 4.40 9.65
CA THR A 129 -20.62 3.72 10.86
C THR A 129 -21.11 2.27 10.91
N ASN A 130 -22.19 1.98 10.19
CA ASN A 130 -22.82 0.67 10.20
C ASN A 130 -22.37 -0.24 9.04
N ASP A 131 -21.58 0.31 8.12
CA ASP A 131 -20.87 -0.40 7.05
C ASP A 131 -21.85 -1.11 6.11
N ASP A 132 -22.93 -0.42 5.73
CA ASP A 132 -23.97 -0.93 4.82
C ASP A 132 -23.96 -0.28 3.42
N GLY A 133 -22.98 0.58 3.16
CA GLY A 133 -22.79 1.32 1.91
C GLY A 133 -23.82 2.42 1.70
N LEU A 134 -24.52 2.84 2.75
CA LEU A 134 -25.64 3.78 2.71
C LEU A 134 -25.57 4.78 3.86
N LEU A 135 -24.94 5.93 3.61
CA LEU A 135 -24.94 7.01 4.59
C LEU A 135 -26.35 7.58 4.86
N ASN A 136 -26.88 7.31 6.06
CA ASN A 136 -28.20 7.76 6.50
C ASN A 136 -28.30 7.92 8.04
N MET A 137 -29.53 7.99 8.59
CA MET A 137 -29.73 8.14 10.04
C MET A 137 -29.39 6.87 10.84
N ALA A 138 -29.37 5.70 10.20
CA ALA A 138 -29.01 4.43 10.81
C ALA A 138 -27.58 4.49 11.36
N ASP A 139 -26.67 5.18 10.68
CA ASP A 139 -25.28 5.37 11.10
C ASP A 139 -25.17 6.11 12.43
N SER A 140 -25.87 7.23 12.55
CA SER A 140 -25.95 7.98 13.81
C SER A 140 -26.52 7.11 14.94
N VAL A 141 -27.55 6.32 14.67
CA VAL A 141 -28.14 5.41 15.67
C VAL A 141 -27.16 4.30 16.05
N TYR A 142 -26.45 3.73 15.07
CA TYR A 142 -25.45 2.70 15.27
C TYR A 142 -24.31 3.23 16.16
N LEU A 143 -23.76 4.40 15.81
CA LEU A 143 -22.68 5.05 16.52
C LEU A 143 -23.05 5.35 17.99
N LEU A 144 -24.22 5.95 18.22
CA LEU A 144 -24.71 6.24 19.57
C LEU A 144 -24.97 4.98 20.40
N ASN A 145 -25.41 3.89 19.76
CA ASN A 145 -25.59 2.61 20.45
C ASN A 145 -24.26 2.02 20.88
N TRP A 146 -23.21 2.11 20.05
CA TRP A 146 -21.86 1.72 20.45
C TRP A 146 -21.35 2.59 21.61
N LEU A 147 -21.38 3.91 21.46
CA LEU A 147 -20.85 4.87 22.44
C LEU A 147 -21.51 4.75 23.83
N PHE A 148 -22.83 4.55 23.89
CA PHE A 148 -23.58 4.71 25.14
C PHE A 148 -24.41 3.50 25.58
N LYS A 149 -24.59 2.49 24.73
CA LYS A 149 -25.46 1.33 25.03
C LYS A 149 -24.78 -0.02 24.92
N PHE A 150 -23.45 -0.05 24.91
CA PHE A 150 -22.69 -1.29 24.75
C PHE A 150 -23.09 -2.04 23.48
N GLY A 151 -23.40 -1.30 22.41
CA GLY A 151 -23.65 -1.86 21.09
C GLY A 151 -22.38 -2.46 20.48
N PRO A 152 -22.51 -3.16 19.33
CA PRO A 152 -21.36 -3.63 18.56
C PRO A 152 -20.40 -2.47 18.23
N ILE A 153 -19.11 -2.76 18.25
CA ILE A 153 -18.09 -1.83 17.76
C ILE A 153 -18.22 -1.69 16.24
N PRO A 154 -18.07 -0.48 15.66
CA PRO A 154 -17.93 -0.31 14.23
C PRO A 154 -16.90 -1.29 13.65
N THR A 155 -17.23 -1.88 12.50
CA THR A 155 -16.35 -2.82 11.79
C THR A 155 -15.08 -2.12 11.33
N ALA A 156 -14.09 -2.91 10.90
CA ALA A 156 -12.83 -2.37 10.42
C ALA A 156 -13.06 -1.29 9.32
N PRO A 157 -12.27 -0.21 9.28
CA PRO A 157 -11.06 0.07 10.08
C PRO A 157 -11.32 0.33 11.57
N GLY A 158 -12.57 0.63 11.93
CA GLY A 158 -13.03 0.73 13.30
C GLY A 158 -12.73 2.08 13.93
N PRO A 159 -13.17 2.31 15.17
CA PRO A 159 -13.24 3.65 15.73
C PRO A 159 -11.97 4.06 16.48
N PHE A 160 -10.82 3.45 16.22
CA PHE A 160 -9.60 3.67 17.03
C PHE A 160 -8.34 3.97 16.24
N ASN A 161 -8.22 3.47 15.02
CA ASN A 161 -7.06 3.72 14.18
C ASN A 161 -7.55 3.83 12.75
N ASP A 162 -6.80 4.59 11.96
CA ASP A 162 -7.03 4.65 10.53
C ASP A 162 -6.71 3.31 9.89
N GLY A 163 -7.48 3.01 8.86
CA GLY A 163 -7.21 1.88 8.00
C GLY A 163 -8.09 1.91 6.78
N VAL A 164 -7.84 0.93 5.93
CA VAL A 164 -8.53 0.73 4.68
C VAL A 164 -9.95 0.23 4.93
N ASP A 165 -10.89 0.55 4.05
CA ASP A 165 -12.17 -0.15 4.04
C ASP A 165 -11.97 -1.60 3.54
N PRO A 166 -12.25 -2.63 4.37
CA PRO A 166 -12.21 -4.01 3.91
C PRO A 166 -13.40 -4.39 3.02
N THR A 167 -14.41 -3.53 2.91
CA THR A 167 -15.61 -3.70 2.11
C THR A 167 -15.59 -2.75 0.91
N ASP A 168 -16.15 -3.21 -0.20
CA ASP A 168 -16.26 -2.42 -1.43
C ASP A 168 -17.70 -1.90 -1.49
N ASP A 169 -17.86 -0.61 -1.72
CA ASP A 169 -19.17 0.04 -1.75
C ASP A 169 -19.31 1.10 -2.86
N GLY A 170 -20.38 1.89 -2.79
CA GLY A 170 -20.70 2.93 -3.78
C GLY A 170 -20.53 4.35 -3.25
N LEU A 171 -19.90 4.53 -2.09
CA LEU A 171 -19.68 5.83 -1.48
C LEU A 171 -18.57 6.60 -2.23
N PRO A 172 -18.63 7.95 -2.26
CA PRO A 172 -17.55 8.76 -2.80
C PRO A 172 -16.30 8.64 -1.91
N SER A 173 -15.13 8.53 -2.55
CA SER A 173 -13.85 8.47 -1.84
C SER A 173 -13.65 9.63 -0.87
N CYS A 174 -13.03 9.31 0.26
CA CYS A 174 -12.65 10.24 1.30
C CYS A 174 -11.59 11.25 0.84
N ASP A 175 -11.75 12.48 1.30
CA ASP A 175 -10.81 13.60 1.23
C ASP A 175 -10.59 14.13 2.66
N SER A 176 -10.22 13.23 3.59
CA SER A 176 -9.93 13.57 4.99
C SER A 176 -8.45 13.90 5.19
N ASP A 177 -8.13 14.52 6.33
CA ASP A 177 -6.75 14.77 6.74
C ASP A 177 -5.92 13.49 6.98
N ASP A 178 -6.59 12.35 7.11
CA ASP A 178 -5.96 11.03 7.21
C ASP A 178 -5.68 10.38 5.86
N THR A 179 -6.32 10.82 4.77
CA THR A 179 -6.05 10.26 3.44
C THR A 179 -4.64 10.61 2.99
N GLY A 180 -3.78 9.59 2.98
CA GLY A 180 -2.37 9.69 2.68
C GLY A 180 -1.93 8.84 1.49
N CYS A 181 -0.77 9.21 0.95
CA CYS A 181 0.13 8.32 0.23
C CYS A 181 1.19 7.82 1.22
#